data_AF-A0A2G6MPE1-F1
#
_entry.id   AF-A0A2G6MPE1-F1
#
_cell.length_a   1.000
_cell.length_b   1.000
_cell.length_c   1.000
_cell.angle_alpha   90.00
_cell.angle_beta   90.00
_cell.angle_gamma   90.00
#
_symmetry.space_group_name_H-M   'P 1'
#
loop_
_entity.id
_entity.type
_entity.pdbx_description
1 polymer ?
#
loop_
_entity_poly.entity_id
_entity_poly.type
_entity_poly.pdbx_seq_one_letter_code
_entity_poly.pdbx_strand_id
1 'polypeptide(L)'
;MIKRYHIVVFLAAFFLISGWYASQSYNAYQINIKKLDILRSQERYLKNRITTFEEKKEVLAQVADFTRRAEQLGVSPEKWDRFEVDLQHISMSFHELQTLLDQANSNPSYYFIPQQLWVRVGGMPSIFKTTPSNEMNFNGRVEDNTSSEPPASGKQSDSDIVVSLEGRFLVRHHRGDNG
;
A
#
# COMPACT_ATOMS: atom_id res chain seq x y z
N MET A 1 21.19 91.97 0.70
CA MET A 1 20.78 90.74 1.43
C MET A 1 19.93 89.79 0.58
N ILE A 2 18.93 90.27 -0.16
CA ILE A 2 17.97 89.46 -0.96
C ILE A 2 18.63 88.41 -1.89
N LYS A 3 19.74 88.75 -2.57
CA LYS A 3 20.45 87.82 -3.48
C LYS A 3 21.02 86.56 -2.82
N ARG A 4 21.40 86.61 -1.52
CA ARG A 4 21.95 85.45 -0.80
C ARG A 4 20.86 84.43 -0.43
N TYR A 5 19.64 84.89 -0.14
CA TYR A 5 18.52 84.02 0.19
C TYR A 5 18.04 83.20 -1.01
N HIS A 6 18.05 83.77 -2.22
CA HIS A 6 17.66 83.03 -3.44
C HIS A 6 18.58 81.83 -3.73
N ILE A 7 19.88 81.96 -3.48
CA ILE A 7 20.85 80.88 -3.69
C ILE A 7 20.59 79.72 -2.70
N VAL A 8 20.31 80.03 -1.44
CA VAL A 8 20.00 79.02 -0.41
C VAL A 8 18.69 78.29 -0.72
N VAL A 9 17.65 79.00 -1.16
CA VAL A 9 16.37 78.39 -1.54
C VAL A 9 16.54 77.47 -2.74
N PHE A 10 17.33 77.88 -3.75
CA PHE A 10 17.60 77.04 -4.92
C PHE A 10 18.38 75.77 -4.54
N LEU A 11 19.39 75.90 -3.67
CA LEU A 11 20.17 74.76 -3.19
C LEU A 11 19.30 73.79 -2.37
N ALA A 12 18.41 74.32 -1.51
CA ALA A 12 17.47 73.51 -0.75
C ALA A 12 16.48 72.76 -1.65
N ALA A 13 15.93 73.43 -2.67
CA ALA A 13 15.05 72.79 -3.65
C ALA A 13 15.76 71.68 -4.43
N PHE A 14 17.01 71.92 -4.86
CA PHE A 14 17.81 70.91 -5.55
C PHE A 14 18.09 69.69 -4.66
N PHE A 15 18.42 69.93 -3.38
CA PHE A 15 18.65 68.86 -2.41
C PHE A 15 17.40 68.01 -2.18
N LEU A 16 16.22 68.64 -2.04
CA LEU A 16 14.94 67.95 -1.91
C LEU A 16 14.59 67.10 -3.13
N ILE A 17 14.79 67.63 -4.35
CA ILE A 17 14.51 66.90 -5.59
C ILE A 17 15.46 65.70 -5.72
N SER A 18 16.75 65.89 -5.44
CA SER A 18 17.74 64.82 -5.48
C SER A 18 17.45 63.72 -4.46
N GLY A 19 17.07 64.09 -3.23
CA GLY A 19 16.67 63.17 -2.18
C GLY A 19 15.40 62.39 -2.54
N TRP A 20 14.42 63.03 -3.18
CA TRP A 20 13.22 62.36 -3.67
C TRP A 20 13.53 61.34 -4.77
N TYR A 21 14.33 61.73 -5.77
CA TYR A 21 14.77 60.82 -6.83
C TYR A 21 15.61 59.67 -6.29
N ALA A 22 16.51 59.93 -5.34
CA ALA A 22 17.33 58.90 -4.69
C ALA A 22 16.47 57.92 -3.87
N SER A 23 15.46 58.42 -3.15
CA SER A 23 14.52 57.57 -2.42
C SER A 23 13.70 56.70 -3.36
N GLN A 24 13.20 57.28 -4.46
CA GLN A 24 12.42 56.54 -5.46
C GLN A 24 13.25 55.48 -6.17
N SER A 25 14.49 55.80 -6.57
CA SER A 25 15.38 54.83 -7.22
C SER A 25 15.81 53.72 -6.25
N TYR A 26 16.05 54.04 -4.99
CA TYR A 26 16.35 53.05 -3.95
C TYR A 26 15.18 52.08 -3.72
N ASN A 27 13.96 52.59 -3.62
CA ASN A 27 12.76 51.75 -3.47
C ASN A 27 12.56 50.84 -4.70
N ALA A 28 12.72 51.37 -5.90
CA ALA A 28 12.63 50.60 -7.13
C ALA A 28 13.70 49.48 -7.19
N TYR A 29 14.94 49.80 -6.79
CA TYR A 29 16.02 48.82 -6.71
C TYR A 29 15.69 47.69 -5.74
N GLN A 30 15.22 48.01 -4.53
CA GLN A 30 14.85 47.02 -3.52
C GLN A 30 13.71 46.10 -4.01
N ILE A 31 12.71 46.65 -4.71
CA ILE A 31 11.63 45.85 -5.31
C ILE A 31 12.19 44.90 -6.38
N ASN A 32 13.10 45.37 -7.23
CA ASN A 32 13.69 44.55 -8.29
C ASN A 32 14.55 43.42 -7.74
N ILE A 33 15.32 43.66 -6.66
CA ILE A 33 16.07 42.59 -5.99
C ILE A 33 15.13 41.51 -5.44
N LYS A 34 14.03 41.90 -4.79
CA LYS A 34 13.00 40.95 -4.31
C LYS A 34 12.37 40.15 -5.45
N LYS A 35 12.06 40.80 -6.58
CA LYS A 35 11.51 40.13 -7.77
C LYS A 35 12.49 39.09 -8.33
N LEU A 36 13.77 39.43 -8.42
CA LEU A 36 14.79 38.49 -8.88
C LEU A 36 14.92 37.28 -7.97
N ASP A 37 14.83 37.47 -6.65
CA ASP A 37 14.89 36.36 -5.70
C ASP A 37 13.68 35.43 -5.83
N ILE A 38 12.47 36.00 -5.96
CA ILE A 38 11.25 35.23 -6.22
C ILE A 38 11.39 34.44 -7.53
N LEU A 39 11.82 35.07 -8.62
CA LEU A 39 12.01 34.39 -9.90
C LEU A 39 13.03 33.24 -9.80
N ARG A 40 14.16 33.45 -9.12
CA ARG A 40 15.16 32.38 -8.87
C ARG A 40 14.61 31.25 -8.01
N SER A 41 13.73 31.55 -7.05
CA SER A 41 13.08 30.54 -6.23
C SER A 41 12.09 29.70 -7.05
N GLN A 42 11.34 30.35 -7.95
CA GLN A 42 10.39 29.70 -8.85
C GLN A 42 11.13 28.83 -9.88
N GLU A 43 12.23 29.31 -10.44
CA GLU A 43 13.08 28.54 -11.34
C GLU A 43 13.59 27.26 -10.67
N ARG A 44 14.14 27.38 -9.44
CA ARG A 44 14.58 26.22 -8.67
C ARG A 44 13.43 25.25 -8.37
N TYR A 45 12.27 25.78 -7.99
CA TYR A 45 11.08 24.96 -7.75
C TYR A 45 10.65 24.18 -8.99
N LEU A 46 10.58 24.83 -10.15
CA LEU A 46 10.24 24.21 -11.43
C LEU A 46 11.27 23.15 -11.82
N LYS A 47 12.56 23.44 -11.66
CA LYS A 47 13.63 22.46 -11.94
C LYS A 47 13.49 21.21 -11.09
N ASN A 48 13.26 21.37 -9.78
CA ASN A 48 13.04 20.25 -8.88
C ASN A 48 11.77 19.46 -9.23
N ARG A 49 10.71 20.14 -9.69
CA ARG A 49 9.51 19.45 -10.18
C ARG A 49 9.82 18.59 -11.40
N ILE A 50 10.55 19.13 -12.39
CA ILE A 50 10.91 18.38 -13.60
C ILE A 50 11.71 17.13 -13.25
N THR A 51 12.74 17.23 -12.40
CA THR A 51 13.54 16.06 -12.00
C THR A 51 12.67 15.01 -11.30
N THR A 52 11.78 15.43 -10.38
CA THR A 52 10.86 14.48 -9.71
C THR A 52 9.87 13.82 -10.67
N PHE A 53 9.50 14.50 -11.77
CA PHE A 53 8.65 13.91 -12.80
C PHE A 53 9.42 12.91 -13.66
N GLU A 54 10.67 13.19 -14.00
CA GLU A 54 11.55 12.27 -14.73
C GLU A 54 11.80 10.98 -13.94
N GLU A 55 12.13 11.09 -12.65
CA GLU A 55 12.29 9.93 -11.76
C GLU A 55 11.03 9.07 -11.71
N LYS A 56 9.85 9.69 -11.56
CA LYS A 56 8.57 8.97 -11.56
C LYS A 56 8.28 8.29 -12.90
N LYS A 57 8.62 8.95 -14.01
CA LYS A 57 8.44 8.39 -15.35
C LYS A 57 9.31 7.15 -15.55
N GLU A 58 10.54 7.16 -15.04
CA GLU A 58 11.44 6.01 -15.10
C GLU A 58 10.86 4.82 -14.32
N VAL A 59 10.39 5.05 -13.09
CA VAL A 59 9.74 4.01 -12.28
C VAL A 59 8.50 3.46 -12.99
N LEU A 60 7.66 4.32 -13.57
CA LEU A 60 6.50 3.88 -14.35
C LEU A 60 6.90 3.04 -15.57
N ALA A 61 7.98 3.39 -16.26
CA ALA A 61 8.49 2.60 -17.38
C ALA A 61 8.96 1.21 -16.92
N GLN A 62 9.68 1.12 -15.80
CA GLN A 62 10.11 -0.15 -15.22
C GLN A 62 8.92 -1.02 -14.81
N VAL A 63 7.90 -0.43 -14.19
CA VAL A 63 6.66 -1.14 -13.81
C VAL A 63 5.89 -1.60 -15.07
N ALA A 64 5.81 -0.78 -16.11
CA ALA A 64 5.19 -1.14 -17.38
C ALA A 64 5.94 -2.31 -18.06
N ASP A 65 7.26 -2.30 -18.02
CA ASP A 65 8.06 -3.41 -18.55
C ASP A 65 7.90 -4.69 -17.75
N PHE A 66 7.88 -4.60 -16.42
CA PHE A 66 7.61 -5.73 -15.54
C PHE A 66 6.24 -6.35 -15.81
N THR A 67 5.19 -5.52 -15.86
CA THR A 67 3.81 -5.98 -16.12
C THR A 67 3.69 -6.62 -17.50
N ARG A 68 4.26 -6.01 -18.55
CA ARG A 68 4.31 -6.60 -19.90
C ARG A 68 5.01 -7.96 -19.92
N ARG A 69 6.15 -8.11 -19.23
CA ARG A 69 6.85 -9.40 -19.12
C ARG A 69 6.03 -10.42 -18.33
N ALA A 70 5.38 -10.00 -17.24
CA ALA A 70 4.50 -10.86 -16.45
C ALA A 70 3.29 -11.36 -17.26
N GLU A 71 2.70 -10.52 -18.11
CA GLU A 71 1.63 -10.91 -19.03
C GLU A 71 2.07 -11.95 -20.06
N GLN A 72 3.26 -11.76 -20.66
CA GLN A 72 3.87 -12.70 -21.61
C GLN A 72 4.16 -14.05 -20.95
N LEU A 73 4.64 -14.03 -19.71
CA LEU A 73 4.85 -15.23 -18.90
C LEU A 73 3.54 -15.83 -18.38
N GLY A 74 2.41 -15.14 -18.55
CA GLY A 74 1.10 -15.58 -18.09
C GLY A 74 0.96 -15.59 -16.56
N VAL A 75 1.73 -14.74 -15.88
CA VAL A 75 1.71 -14.54 -14.42
C VAL A 75 0.79 -13.36 -14.03
N SER A 76 0.03 -12.82 -15.00
CA SER A 76 -0.93 -11.74 -14.75
C SER A 76 -2.06 -12.22 -13.82
N PRO A 77 -2.47 -11.45 -12.80
CA PRO A 77 -3.48 -11.87 -11.82
C PRO A 77 -4.80 -12.36 -12.43
N GLU A 78 -5.20 -11.79 -13.58
CA GLU A 78 -6.41 -12.17 -14.32
C GLU A 78 -6.36 -13.60 -14.89
N LYS A 79 -5.17 -14.20 -15.01
CA LYS A 79 -4.96 -15.57 -15.50
C LYS A 79 -4.86 -16.59 -14.36
N TRP A 80 -5.15 -16.19 -13.12
CA TRP A 80 -5.11 -17.09 -11.95
C TRP A 80 -6.47 -17.13 -11.27
N ASP A 81 -7.03 -18.32 -11.16
CA ASP A 81 -8.17 -18.59 -10.29
C ASP A 81 -7.69 -18.74 -8.85
N ARG A 82 -8.52 -18.29 -7.90
CA ARG A 82 -8.22 -18.33 -6.47
C ARG A 82 -9.19 -19.26 -5.79
N PHE A 83 -8.66 -20.30 -5.14
CA PHE A 83 -9.45 -21.21 -4.32
C PHE A 83 -9.00 -21.10 -2.87
N GLU A 84 -9.91 -20.73 -1.99
CA GLU A 84 -9.62 -20.60 -0.57
C GLU A 84 -9.75 -21.97 0.10
N VAL A 85 -8.80 -22.26 0.98
CA VAL A 85 -8.74 -23.50 1.76
C VAL A 85 -8.87 -23.10 3.21
N ASP A 86 -9.95 -23.52 3.83
CA ASP A 86 -10.17 -23.38 5.27
C ASP A 86 -10.57 -24.75 5.83
N LEU A 87 -9.57 -25.47 6.31
CA LEU A 87 -9.73 -26.76 6.97
C LEU A 87 -9.57 -26.50 8.47
N GLN A 88 -10.66 -26.64 9.23
CA GLN A 88 -10.64 -26.41 10.67
C GLN A 88 -10.76 -27.73 11.43
N HIS A 89 -9.78 -28.00 12.30
CA HIS A 89 -9.84 -29.06 13.30
C HIS A 89 -10.15 -30.45 12.72
N ILE A 90 -9.55 -30.78 11.58
CA ILE A 90 -9.74 -32.07 10.93
C ILE A 90 -8.80 -33.09 11.58
N SER A 91 -9.39 -34.16 12.11
CA SER A 91 -8.65 -35.32 12.60
C SER A 91 -8.16 -36.15 11.41
N MET A 92 -6.87 -36.45 11.36
CA MET A 92 -6.26 -37.27 10.31
C MET A 92 -5.09 -38.10 10.86
N SER A 93 -4.65 -39.09 10.10
CA SER A 93 -3.42 -39.83 10.36
C SER A 93 -2.19 -39.07 9.85
N PHE A 94 -0.98 -39.44 10.34
CA PHE A 94 0.26 -38.85 9.82
C PHE A 94 0.46 -39.06 8.31
N HIS A 95 0.03 -40.21 7.79
CA HIS A 95 0.09 -40.50 6.37
C HIS A 95 -0.82 -39.57 5.56
N GLU A 96 -2.03 -39.29 6.05
CA GLU A 96 -2.95 -38.34 5.40
C GLU A 96 -2.43 -36.91 5.46
N LEU A 97 -1.80 -36.47 6.56
CA LEU A 97 -1.14 -35.17 6.62
C LEU A 97 -0.01 -35.06 5.61
N GLN A 98 0.83 -36.10 5.47
CA GLN A 98 1.87 -36.11 4.45
C GLN A 98 1.26 -35.95 3.05
N THR A 99 0.19 -36.70 2.76
CA THR A 99 -0.50 -36.63 1.48
C THR A 99 -1.07 -35.23 1.21
N LEU A 100 -1.63 -34.58 2.24
CA LEU A 100 -2.16 -33.22 2.17
C LEU A 100 -1.05 -32.19 1.93
N LEU A 101 0.09 -32.32 2.59
CA LEU A 101 1.25 -31.46 2.38
C LEU A 101 1.86 -31.65 0.99
N ASP A 102 1.90 -32.89 0.49
CA ASP A 102 2.34 -33.21 -0.87
C ASP A 102 1.41 -32.58 -1.92
N GLN A 103 0.09 -32.56 -1.67
CA GLN A 103 -0.89 -31.87 -2.52
C GLN A 103 -0.77 -30.33 -2.44
N ALA A 104 -0.40 -29.81 -1.27
CA ALA A 104 -0.12 -28.39 -1.06
C ALA A 104 1.23 -27.96 -1.65
N ASN A 105 2.02 -28.88 -2.22
CA ASN A 105 3.26 -28.54 -2.90
C ASN A 105 2.99 -27.77 -4.20
N SER A 106 3.87 -26.83 -4.51
CA SER A 106 3.72 -25.95 -5.68
C SER A 106 4.10 -26.67 -6.97
N ASN A 107 3.26 -26.53 -7.99
CA ASN A 107 3.46 -27.09 -9.33
C ASN A 107 3.40 -25.96 -10.38
N PRO A 108 4.02 -26.10 -11.57
CA PRO A 108 3.80 -25.20 -12.70
C PRO A 108 2.34 -24.77 -13.00
N SER A 109 1.36 -25.63 -12.67
CA SER A 109 -0.06 -25.36 -12.92
C SER A 109 -0.81 -24.72 -11.74
N TYR A 110 -0.32 -24.88 -10.51
CA TYR A 110 -0.97 -24.34 -9.32
C TYR A 110 0.04 -24.06 -8.20
N TYR A 111 -0.20 -23.00 -7.45
CA TYR A 111 0.65 -22.55 -6.36
C TYR A 111 -0.17 -22.43 -5.07
N PHE A 112 0.30 -23.00 -3.97
CA PHE A 112 -0.36 -22.87 -2.68
C PHE A 112 0.31 -21.77 -1.84
N ILE A 113 -0.50 -20.83 -1.34
CA ILE A 113 -0.07 -19.79 -0.40
C ILE A 113 -0.66 -20.16 0.97
N PRO A 114 0.17 -20.70 1.90
CA PRO A 114 -0.27 -20.95 3.25
C PRO A 114 -0.46 -19.62 4.00
N GLN A 115 -1.59 -19.47 4.69
CA GLN A 115 -1.81 -18.38 5.65
C GLN A 115 -1.53 -18.87 7.07
N GLN A 116 -2.02 -20.06 7.42
CA GLN A 116 -1.91 -20.60 8.76
C GLN A 116 -1.94 -22.14 8.74
N LEU A 117 -1.05 -22.80 9.48
CA LEU A 117 -1.07 -24.25 9.67
C LEU A 117 -0.86 -24.57 11.16
N TRP A 118 -1.81 -25.31 11.73
CA TRP A 118 -1.74 -25.86 13.07
C TRP A 118 -1.81 -27.37 13.01
N VAL A 119 -0.91 -28.05 13.70
CA VAL A 119 -0.93 -29.51 13.88
C VAL A 119 -0.87 -29.80 15.37
N ARG A 120 -1.78 -30.62 15.86
CA ARG A 120 -1.83 -31.11 17.25
C ARG A 120 -1.88 -32.62 17.24
N VAL A 121 -1.31 -33.26 18.26
CA VAL A 121 -1.40 -34.72 18.41
C VAL A 121 -2.78 -35.08 18.98
N GLY A 122 -3.44 -36.05 18.34
CA GLY A 122 -4.72 -36.61 18.76
C GLY A 122 -4.63 -37.19 20.17
N GLY A 123 -5.58 -36.85 21.03
CA GLY A 123 -5.63 -37.33 22.42
C GLY A 123 -5.17 -36.34 23.50
N MET A 124 -4.67 -35.15 23.15
CA MET A 124 -4.50 -34.07 24.14
C MET A 124 -5.80 -33.27 24.31
N PRO A 125 -6.33 -33.11 25.53
CA PRO A 125 -7.52 -32.28 25.76
C PRO A 125 -7.22 -30.81 25.46
N SER A 126 -8.18 -30.16 24.81
CA SER A 126 -8.15 -28.74 24.44
C SER A 126 -8.04 -27.86 25.69
N ILE A 127 -6.81 -27.47 26.03
CA ILE A 127 -6.54 -26.33 26.90
C ILE A 127 -6.06 -25.24 25.96
N PHE A 128 -6.97 -24.48 25.36
CA PHE A 128 -6.79 -23.06 25.02
C PHE A 128 -8.03 -22.60 24.24
N LYS A 129 -9.03 -22.15 25.01
CA LYS A 129 -9.83 -20.99 24.60
C LYS A 129 -8.86 -19.83 24.42
N THR A 130 -8.69 -19.36 23.20
CA THR A 130 -8.26 -17.98 22.94
C THR A 130 -8.95 -17.51 21.69
N THR A 131 -10.21 -17.10 21.89
CA THR A 131 -10.83 -16.02 21.13
C THR A 131 -9.88 -14.81 21.14
N PRO A 132 -9.44 -14.27 19.99
CA PRO A 132 -9.10 -12.87 19.91
C PRO A 132 -10.40 -12.12 19.62
N SER A 133 -10.98 -11.53 20.66
CA SER A 133 -12.05 -10.55 20.53
C SER A 133 -11.54 -9.33 19.77
N ASN A 134 -12.06 -9.08 18.56
CA ASN A 134 -12.39 -7.74 18.08
C ASN A 134 -13.12 -7.79 16.74
N GLU A 135 -14.41 -8.16 16.76
CA GLU A 135 -15.34 -7.63 15.78
C GLU A 135 -16.07 -6.44 16.39
N MET A 136 -15.92 -5.32 15.70
CA MET A 136 -16.61 -4.06 15.93
C MET A 136 -18.07 -4.23 15.46
N ASN A 137 -19.01 -4.18 16.41
CA ASN A 137 -20.44 -3.83 16.29
C ASN A 137 -21.15 -4.00 14.92
N PHE A 138 -22.20 -4.84 14.86
CA PHE A 138 -23.57 -4.34 14.62
C PHE A 138 -24.67 -5.35 15.01
N ASN A 139 -25.76 -4.82 15.55
CA ASN A 139 -26.93 -5.50 16.14
C ASN A 139 -27.73 -6.39 15.18
N GLY A 140 -28.34 -7.45 15.73
CA GLY A 140 -29.43 -8.18 15.06
C GLY A 140 -30.00 -9.36 15.86
N ARG A 141 -30.75 -9.07 16.92
CA ARG A 141 -31.64 -9.97 17.68
C ARG A 141 -32.54 -10.83 16.77
N VAL A 142 -32.70 -12.14 17.06
CA VAL A 142 -33.97 -12.89 17.25
C VAL A 142 -33.66 -14.28 17.83
N GLU A 143 -34.41 -14.63 18.88
CA GLU A 143 -34.49 -15.92 19.60
C GLU A 143 -35.07 -17.03 18.69
N ASP A 144 -34.72 -18.30 18.88
CA ASP A 144 -35.58 -19.28 19.57
C ASP A 144 -34.98 -20.69 19.53
N ASN A 145 -35.35 -21.45 20.56
CA ASN A 145 -34.96 -22.80 20.90
C ASN A 145 -35.21 -23.82 19.79
N THR A 146 -34.30 -24.78 19.63
CA THR A 146 -34.67 -26.20 19.56
C THR A 146 -33.47 -27.05 19.97
N SER A 147 -33.60 -27.70 21.11
CA SER A 147 -32.83 -28.89 21.48
C SER A 147 -32.86 -29.90 20.35
N SER A 148 -31.68 -30.23 19.84
CA SER A 148 -31.43 -31.57 19.30
C SER A 148 -30.15 -32.06 19.94
N GLU A 149 -30.33 -33.11 20.74
CA GLU A 149 -29.28 -33.94 21.32
C GLU A 149 -28.15 -34.24 20.31
N PRO A 150 -26.93 -34.46 20.83
CA PRO A 150 -25.76 -34.68 20.00
C PRO A 150 -25.94 -35.98 19.21
N PRO A 151 -25.72 -35.99 17.87
CA PRO A 151 -25.59 -37.27 17.20
C PRO A 151 -24.29 -37.91 17.68
N ALA A 152 -24.47 -38.87 18.58
CA ALA A 152 -23.79 -40.14 18.65
C ALA A 152 -22.35 -40.15 18.13
N SER A 153 -21.41 -40.26 19.06
CA SER A 153 -20.29 -41.21 19.04
C SER A 153 -19.96 -41.76 17.64
N GLY A 154 -19.39 -40.89 16.80
CA GLY A 154 -18.82 -41.26 15.53
C GLY A 154 -17.38 -41.69 15.78
N LYS A 155 -17.18 -43.01 15.90
CA LYS A 155 -15.92 -43.75 15.73
C LYS A 155 -14.65 -42.95 16.03
N GLN A 156 -14.06 -43.24 17.18
CA GLN A 156 -12.65 -43.02 17.49
C GLN A 156 -11.81 -43.68 16.37
N SER A 157 -11.56 -42.93 15.30
CA SER A 157 -10.56 -43.31 14.30
C SER A 157 -9.19 -43.22 14.94
N ASP A 158 -8.26 -44.06 14.51
CA ASP A 158 -6.80 -43.97 14.73
C ASP A 158 -6.24 -42.64 14.15
N SER A 159 -6.75 -41.51 14.61
CA SER A 159 -6.29 -40.20 14.19
C SER A 159 -5.22 -39.74 15.18
N ASP A 160 -3.97 -39.87 14.77
CA ASP A 160 -2.81 -39.47 15.55
C ASP A 160 -2.70 -37.95 15.68
N ILE A 161 -3.41 -37.17 14.85
CA ILE A 161 -3.28 -35.71 14.78
C ILE A 161 -4.59 -35.00 14.43
N VAL A 162 -4.70 -33.75 14.88
CA VAL A 162 -5.74 -32.76 14.53
C VAL A 162 -5.06 -31.58 13.84
N VAL A 163 -5.53 -31.24 12.65
CA VAL A 163 -4.92 -30.23 11.79
C VAL A 163 -5.91 -29.11 11.49
N SER A 164 -5.44 -27.86 11.55
CA SER A 164 -6.12 -26.72 10.94
C SER A 164 -5.21 -26.10 9.89
N LEU A 165 -5.69 -25.98 8.65
CA LEU A 165 -4.96 -25.37 7.54
C LEU A 165 -5.82 -24.30 6.89
N GLU A 166 -5.29 -23.08 6.87
CA GLU A 166 -5.84 -21.92 6.19
C GLU A 166 -4.86 -21.48 5.09
N GLY A 167 -5.36 -21.25 3.89
CA GLY A 167 -4.53 -20.85 2.76
C GLY A 167 -5.33 -20.58 1.50
N ARG A 168 -4.61 -20.37 0.40
CA ARG A 168 -5.25 -20.26 -0.92
C ARG A 168 -4.42 -20.93 -2.00
N PHE A 169 -5.08 -21.64 -2.90
CA PHE A 169 -4.51 -22.06 -4.15
C PHE A 169 -4.70 -20.97 -5.21
N LEU A 170 -3.61 -20.67 -5.91
CA LEU A 170 -3.62 -19.96 -7.17
C LEU A 170 -3.51 -21.01 -8.27
N VAL A 171 -4.54 -21.15 -9.10
CA VAL A 171 -4.54 -22.10 -10.21
C VAL A 171 -4.45 -21.32 -11.51
N ARG A 172 -3.50 -21.70 -12.37
CA ARG A 172 -3.33 -21.04 -13.66
C ARG A 172 -4.50 -21.42 -14.55
N HIS A 173 -5.15 -20.43 -15.18
CA HIS A 173 -6.13 -20.68 -16.23
C HIS A 173 -5.44 -21.51 -17.31
N HIS A 174 -5.86 -22.75 -17.49
CA HIS A 174 -5.36 -23.55 -18.59
C HIS A 174 -5.84 -22.86 -19.85
N ARG A 175 -4.93 -22.22 -20.58
CA ARG A 175 -5.19 -21.81 -21.95
C ARG A 175 -5.50 -23.11 -22.68
N GLY A 176 -6.76 -23.36 -22.97
CA GLY A 176 -7.13 -24.40 -23.91
C GLY A 176 -6.38 -24.08 -25.19
N ASP A 177 -5.47 -24.96 -25.58
CA ASP A 177 -5.08 -25.09 -26.98
C ASP A 177 -6.36 -25.45 -27.73
N ASN A 178 -7.10 -24.44 -28.17
CA ASN A 178 -7.92 -24.57 -29.35
C ASN A 178 -6.93 -24.61 -30.51
N GLY A 179 -6.80 -25.80 -31.10
CA GLY A 179 -6.04 -26.03 -32.33
C GLY A 179 -6.52 -25.20 -33.51
#